data_AF-A0A5M9M9N0-F1
#
_entry.id   AF-A0A5M9M9N0-F1
#
_cell.length_a   1.000
_cell.length_b   1.000
_cell.length_c   1.000
_cell.angle_alpha   90.00
_cell.angle_beta   90.00
_cell.angle_gamma   90.00
#
_symmetry.space_group_name_H-M   'P 1'
#
loop_
_entity.id
_entity.type
_entity.pdbx_description
1 polymer ?
#
loop_
_entity_poly.entity_id
_entity_poly.type
_entity_poly.pdbx_seq_one_letter_code
_entity_poly.pdbx_strand_id
1 'polypeptide(L)'
;MSCHVCSRAPTSHIQYFCPICARNRLYQLHNENVRILIESESIARQIEDAVKIGNYRDVLSDKYEKLSNNNKDTQLKFWIKQTISNQQSKSFPRAKILAIQVEKLRLEIENKRLEISQRKLALKRRYSDAESAKYQLVEREAAILAGVQNSTKRTDHLWHSQHSKTAEARIFLCREAANIYGLCQVAKKKNGEFKETYCIGGVSICNLKDMNGKL
;
A
#
# COMPACT_ATOMS: atom_id res chain seq x y z
N MET A 1 -20.56 -21.92 -9.45
CA MET A 1 -21.67 -21.66 -8.52
C MET A 1 -21.15 -20.84 -7.36
N SER A 2 -21.39 -19.52 -7.36
CA SER A 2 -21.12 -18.66 -6.20
C SER A 2 -22.08 -19.04 -5.06
N CYS A 3 -21.59 -19.11 -3.82
CA CYS A 3 -22.46 -19.42 -2.69
C CYS A 3 -23.43 -18.25 -2.45
N HIS A 4 -24.74 -18.48 -2.47
CA HIS A 4 -25.74 -17.43 -2.24
C HIS A 4 -25.79 -16.90 -0.79
N VAL A 5 -25.19 -17.62 0.16
CA VAL A 5 -25.12 -17.20 1.57
C VAL A 5 -23.87 -16.38 1.86
N CYS A 6 -22.76 -16.68 1.20
CA CYS A 6 -21.48 -15.99 1.46
C CYS A 6 -21.06 -15.06 0.33
N SER A 7 -21.77 -15.06 -0.80
CA SER A 7 -21.52 -14.28 -2.04
C SER A 7 -20.08 -14.35 -2.57
N ARG A 8 -19.29 -15.35 -2.16
CA ARG A 8 -17.88 -15.51 -2.53
C ARG A 8 -17.71 -16.52 -3.66
N ALA A 9 -16.76 -16.22 -4.55
CA ALA A 9 -16.32 -17.13 -5.59
C ALA A 9 -15.49 -18.29 -4.99
N PRO A 10 -15.62 -19.52 -5.51
CA PRO A 10 -14.85 -20.66 -5.04
C PRO A 10 -13.38 -20.51 -5.45
N THR A 11 -12.52 -20.10 -4.52
CA THR A 11 -11.05 -20.20 -4.68
C THR A 11 -10.53 -21.43 -3.93
N SER A 12 -9.45 -22.03 -4.44
CA SER A 12 -8.93 -23.35 -4.03
C SER A 12 -8.43 -23.45 -2.58
N HIS A 13 -8.47 -22.36 -1.79
CA HIS A 13 -7.77 -22.24 -0.51
C HIS A 13 -8.65 -21.73 0.66
N ILE A 14 -9.96 -21.96 0.62
CA ILE A 14 -10.92 -21.44 1.62
C ILE A 14 -11.31 -22.51 2.66
N GLN A 15 -11.16 -22.18 3.95
CA GLN A 15 -11.76 -22.90 5.09
C GLN A 15 -13.30 -22.87 5.00
N TYR A 16 -14.00 -23.98 5.24
CA TYR A 16 -15.44 -24.04 5.07
C TYR A 16 -16.19 -23.12 6.07
N PHE A 17 -16.71 -21.99 5.60
CA PHE A 17 -17.41 -21.00 6.46
C PHE A 17 -18.93 -21.21 6.56
N CYS A 18 -19.53 -22.02 5.68
CA CYS A 18 -20.96 -22.37 5.79
C CYS A 18 -21.25 -23.76 5.18
N PRO A 19 -22.40 -24.38 5.53
CA PRO A 19 -22.81 -25.68 4.99
C PRO A 19 -22.95 -25.69 3.46
N ILE A 20 -23.35 -24.58 2.84
CA ILE A 20 -23.55 -24.48 1.38
C ILE A 20 -22.21 -24.41 0.63
N CYS A 21 -21.18 -23.80 1.21
CA CYS A 21 -19.83 -23.81 0.64
C CYS A 21 -19.23 -25.23 0.65
N ALA A 22 -19.40 -25.96 1.76
CA ALA A 22 -18.99 -27.36 1.85
C ALA A 22 -19.75 -28.22 0.83
N ARG A 23 -21.08 -28.02 0.75
CA ARG A 23 -21.94 -28.70 -0.23
C ARG A 23 -21.47 -28.46 -1.67
N ASN A 24 -21.32 -27.21 -2.09
CA ASN A 24 -20.92 -26.88 -3.46
C ASN A 24 -19.57 -27.49 -3.87
N ARG A 25 -18.63 -27.65 -2.92
CA ARG A 25 -17.35 -28.31 -3.18
C ARG A 25 -17.49 -29.83 -3.30
N LEU A 26 -18.27 -30.45 -2.41
CA LEU A 26 -18.50 -31.90 -2.45
C LEU A 26 -19.27 -32.34 -3.70
N TYR A 27 -20.23 -31.54 -4.17
CA TYR A 27 -20.99 -31.85 -5.39
C TYR A 27 -20.13 -31.77 -6.66
N GLN A 28 -19.11 -30.91 -6.70
CA GLN A 28 -18.15 -30.90 -7.82
C GLN A 28 -17.38 -32.22 -7.90
N LEU A 29 -16.80 -32.64 -6.77
CA LEU A 29 -16.06 -33.90 -6.68
C LEU A 29 -16.97 -35.11 -6.95
N HIS A 30 -18.21 -35.08 -6.48
CA HIS A 30 -19.18 -36.12 -6.77
C HIS A 30 -19.47 -36.23 -8.27
N ASN A 31 -19.69 -35.11 -8.95
CA ASN A 31 -19.93 -35.10 -10.39
C ASN A 31 -18.71 -35.59 -11.20
N GLU A 32 -17.50 -35.24 -10.76
CA GLU A 32 -16.26 -35.74 -11.36
C GLU A 32 -16.13 -37.26 -11.20
N ASN A 33 -16.39 -37.79 -10.01
CA ASN A 33 -16.38 -39.23 -9.76
C ASN A 33 -17.43 -39.97 -10.60
N VAL A 34 -18.66 -39.44 -10.71
CA VAL A 34 -19.71 -40.05 -11.55
C VAL A 34 -19.29 -40.10 -13.02
N ARG A 35 -18.66 -39.03 -13.54
CA ARG A 35 -18.14 -39.04 -14.92
C ARG A 35 -17.08 -40.11 -15.13
N ILE A 36 -16.11 -40.21 -14.22
CA ILE A 36 -15.05 -41.23 -14.29
C ILE A 36 -15.65 -42.64 -14.24
N LEU A 37 -16.65 -42.87 -13.40
CA LEU A 37 -17.32 -44.18 -13.32
C LEU A 37 -18.04 -44.53 -14.63
N ILE A 38 -18.78 -43.60 -15.22
CA ILE A 38 -19.45 -43.80 -16.52
C ILE A 38 -18.42 -44.07 -17.63
N GLU A 39 -17.33 -43.31 -17.67
CA GLU A 39 -16.24 -43.54 -18.63
C GLU A 39 -15.61 -44.92 -18.43
N SER A 40 -15.33 -45.32 -17.19
CA SER A 40 -14.77 -46.63 -16.88
C SER A 40 -15.70 -47.78 -17.28
N GLU A 41 -17.01 -47.63 -17.07
CA GLU A 41 -18.02 -48.61 -17.51
C GLU A 41 -18.08 -48.69 -19.04
N SER A 42 -18.03 -47.54 -19.73
CA SER A 42 -18.04 -47.51 -21.20
C SER A 42 -16.82 -48.22 -21.80
N ILE A 43 -15.65 -48.06 -21.18
CA ILE A 43 -14.40 -48.73 -21.58
C ILE A 43 -14.49 -50.22 -21.26
N ALA A 44 -14.98 -50.60 -20.08
CA ALA A 44 -15.18 -52.00 -19.71
C ALA A 44 -16.10 -52.73 -20.70
N ARG A 45 -17.21 -52.10 -21.12
CA ARG A 45 -18.10 -52.65 -22.15
C ARG A 45 -17.41 -52.81 -23.50
N GLN A 46 -16.61 -51.83 -23.93
CA GLN A 46 -15.84 -51.94 -25.18
C GLN A 46 -14.83 -53.10 -25.14
N ILE A 47 -14.21 -53.35 -23.98
CA ILE A 47 -13.31 -54.48 -23.77
C ILE A 47 -14.08 -55.80 -23.82
N GLU A 48 -15.21 -55.91 -23.11
CA GLU A 48 -16.05 -57.11 -23.11
C GLU A 48 -16.55 -57.47 -24.51
N ASP A 49 -16.98 -56.47 -25.29
CA ASP A 49 -17.43 -56.67 -26.66
C ASP A 49 -16.27 -57.11 -27.57
N ALA A 50 -15.07 -56.53 -27.40
CA ALA A 50 -13.89 -56.96 -28.13
C ALA A 50 -13.45 -58.40 -27.79
N VAL A 51 -13.54 -58.80 -26.52
CA VAL A 51 -13.22 -60.17 -26.07
C VAL A 51 -14.26 -61.18 -26.58
N LYS A 52 -15.54 -60.84 -26.58
CA LYS A 52 -16.60 -61.69 -27.17
C LYS A 52 -16.39 -61.91 -28.67
N ILE A 53 -15.98 -60.86 -29.40
CA ILE A 53 -15.65 -60.94 -30.83
C ILE A 53 -14.40 -61.80 -31.07
N GLY A 54 -13.40 -61.74 -30.18
CA GLY A 54 -12.23 -62.62 -30.19
C GLY A 54 -12.59 -64.09 -30.01
N ASN A 55 -13.42 -64.40 -29.00
CA ASN A 55 -13.86 -65.76 -28.71
C ASN A 55 -14.71 -66.38 -29.85
N TYR A 56 -15.51 -65.58 -30.57
CA TYR A 56 -16.26 -66.07 -31.75
C TYR A 56 -15.34 -66.38 -32.94
N ARG A 57 -14.18 -65.74 -33.00
CA ARG A 57 -13.19 -65.95 -34.07
C ARG A 57 -12.30 -67.17 -33.79
N ASP A 58 -12.02 -67.47 -32.52
CA ASP A 58 -11.27 -68.67 -32.11
C ASP A 58 -12.05 -69.97 -32.36
N VAL A 59 -13.39 -69.96 -32.23
CA VAL A 59 -14.22 -71.16 -32.51
C VAL A 59 -14.30 -71.52 -34.00
N LEU A 60 -14.02 -70.57 -34.91
CA LEU A 60 -14.00 -70.80 -36.37
C LEU A 60 -12.60 -70.97 -36.96
N SER A 61 -11.53 -70.78 -36.16
CA SER A 61 -10.16 -70.73 -36.66
C SER A 61 -9.36 -72.03 -36.46
N ASP A 62 -10.00 -73.14 -36.14
CA ASP A 62 -9.33 -74.41 -35.84
C ASP A 62 -9.06 -75.30 -37.08
N LYS A 63 -9.26 -74.79 -38.31
CA LYS A 63 -9.13 -75.60 -39.55
C LYS A 63 -8.21 -75.11 -40.66
N TYR A 64 -7.53 -73.97 -40.57
CA TYR A 64 -6.60 -73.55 -41.63
C TYR A 64 -5.33 -72.89 -41.11
N GLU A 65 -4.54 -73.65 -40.36
CA GLU A 65 -3.22 -73.23 -39.93
C GLU A 65 -2.14 -73.90 -40.80
N LYS A 66 -1.72 -73.22 -41.88
CA LYS A 66 -0.36 -73.30 -42.47
C LYS A 66 -0.07 -72.44 -43.71
N LEU A 67 -0.96 -71.54 -44.14
CA LEU A 67 -0.65 -70.57 -45.22
C LEU A 67 -0.70 -69.08 -44.80
N SER A 68 -0.82 -68.77 -43.50
CA SER A 68 -1.17 -67.43 -43.03
C SER A 68 -0.06 -66.64 -42.33
N ASN A 69 1.17 -67.13 -42.21
CA ASN A 69 2.20 -66.41 -41.43
C ASN A 69 2.79 -65.19 -42.17
N ASN A 70 2.94 -65.24 -43.50
CA ASN A 70 3.47 -64.08 -44.25
C ASN A 70 2.44 -62.93 -44.38
N ASN A 71 1.15 -63.24 -44.44
CA ASN A 71 0.10 -62.23 -44.57
C ASN A 71 -0.18 -61.50 -43.25
N LYS A 72 -0.09 -62.21 -42.11
CA LYS A 72 -0.26 -61.64 -40.77
C LYS A 72 0.85 -60.63 -40.45
N ASP A 73 2.12 -60.93 -40.76
CA ASP A 73 3.24 -60.01 -40.55
C ASP A 73 3.16 -58.74 -41.41
N THR A 74 2.68 -58.88 -42.65
CA THR A 74 2.51 -57.74 -43.58
C THR A 74 1.36 -56.84 -43.12
N GLN A 75 0.27 -57.44 -42.65
CA GLN A 75 -0.89 -56.73 -42.10
C GLN A 75 -0.56 -56.05 -40.76
N LEU A 76 0.23 -56.70 -39.89
CA LEU A 76 0.68 -56.13 -38.62
C LEU A 76 1.56 -54.89 -38.84
N LYS A 77 2.51 -54.96 -39.78
CA LYS A 77 3.36 -53.81 -40.16
C LYS A 77 2.55 -52.66 -40.73
N PHE A 78 1.53 -52.94 -41.53
CA PHE A 78 0.60 -51.93 -42.04
C PHE A 78 -0.20 -51.26 -40.92
N TRP A 79 -0.75 -52.04 -39.98
CA TRP A 79 -1.45 -51.53 -38.80
C TRP A 79 -0.56 -50.70 -37.88
N ILE A 80 0.69 -51.10 -37.66
CA ILE A 80 1.66 -50.32 -36.87
C ILE A 80 1.93 -48.98 -37.53
N LYS A 81 2.20 -48.96 -38.85
CA LYS A 81 2.40 -47.70 -39.61
C LYS A 81 1.16 -46.81 -39.57
N GLN A 82 -0.03 -47.39 -39.70
CA GLN A 82 -1.29 -46.64 -39.66
C GLN A 82 -1.58 -46.09 -38.26
N THR A 83 -1.27 -46.84 -37.21
CA THR A 83 -1.40 -46.40 -35.81
C THR A 83 -0.43 -45.26 -35.50
N ILE A 84 0.84 -45.40 -35.91
CA ILE A 84 1.85 -44.34 -35.76
C ILE A 84 1.42 -43.09 -36.53
N SER A 85 0.96 -43.23 -37.77
CA SER A 85 0.50 -42.12 -38.60
C SER A 85 -0.74 -41.43 -38.00
N ASN A 86 -1.71 -42.20 -37.50
CA ASN A 86 -2.89 -41.66 -36.79
C ASN A 86 -2.52 -40.97 -35.48
N GLN A 87 -1.54 -41.49 -34.75
CA GLN A 87 -1.08 -40.90 -33.50
C GLN A 87 -0.29 -39.61 -33.75
N GLN A 88 0.54 -39.58 -34.79
CA GLN A 88 1.25 -38.38 -35.26
C GLN A 88 0.31 -37.31 -35.78
N SER A 89 -0.70 -37.66 -36.58
CA SER A 89 -1.69 -36.70 -37.07
C SER A 89 -2.57 -36.12 -35.95
N LYS A 90 -2.80 -36.87 -34.87
CA LYS A 90 -3.46 -36.36 -33.65
C LYS A 90 -2.54 -35.50 -32.77
N SER A 91 -1.24 -35.79 -32.70
CA SER A 91 -0.30 -35.07 -31.82
C SER A 91 0.34 -33.84 -32.46
N PHE A 92 0.56 -33.86 -33.78
CA PHE A 92 1.16 -32.77 -34.56
C PHE A 92 0.43 -31.42 -34.42
N PRO A 93 -0.91 -31.32 -34.55
CA PRO A 93 -1.60 -30.04 -34.38
C PRO A 93 -1.47 -29.53 -32.94
N ARG A 94 -1.47 -30.41 -31.94
CA ARG A 94 -1.25 -30.03 -30.53
C ARG A 94 0.16 -29.49 -30.31
N ALA A 95 1.18 -30.14 -30.89
CA ALA A 95 2.57 -29.68 -30.83
C ALA A 95 2.74 -28.32 -31.52
N LYS A 96 2.07 -28.10 -32.66
CA LYS A 96 2.10 -26.81 -33.39
C LYS A 96 1.45 -25.69 -32.57
N ILE A 97 0.30 -25.94 -31.95
CA ILE A 97 -0.37 -24.97 -31.06
C ILE A 97 0.53 -24.63 -29.86
N LEU A 98 1.14 -25.65 -29.25
CA LEU A 98 2.03 -25.46 -28.11
C LEU A 98 3.28 -24.67 -28.48
N ALA A 99 3.87 -24.93 -29.65
CA ALA A 99 5.00 -24.15 -30.16
C ALA A 99 4.63 -22.67 -30.35
N ILE A 100 3.45 -22.37 -30.92
CA ILE A 100 2.96 -20.99 -31.07
C ILE A 100 2.77 -20.32 -29.69
N GLN A 101 2.23 -21.05 -28.71
CA GLN A 101 2.06 -20.54 -27.35
C GLN A 101 3.40 -20.26 -26.66
N VAL A 102 4.40 -21.14 -26.85
CA VAL A 102 5.75 -20.94 -26.32
C VAL A 102 6.38 -19.68 -26.92
N GLU A 103 6.29 -19.49 -28.24
CA GLU A 103 6.81 -18.28 -28.89
C GLU A 103 6.09 -17.02 -28.42
N LYS A 104 4.76 -17.08 -28.26
CA LYS A 104 3.98 -15.96 -27.69
C LYS A 104 4.47 -15.61 -26.28
N LEU A 105 4.67 -16.61 -25.42
CA LEU A 105 5.15 -16.39 -24.05
C LEU A 105 6.57 -15.84 -24.02
N ARG A 106 7.45 -16.28 -24.93
CA ARG A 106 8.82 -15.73 -25.06
C ARG A 106 8.79 -14.24 -25.38
N LEU A 107 8.00 -13.84 -26.38
CA LEU A 107 7.82 -12.44 -26.75
C LEU A 107 7.23 -11.61 -25.60
N GLU A 108 6.26 -12.17 -24.87
CA GLU A 108 5.68 -11.48 -23.71
C GLU A 108 6.70 -11.27 -22.58
N ILE A 109 7.52 -12.29 -22.28
CA ILE A 109 8.61 -12.19 -21.30
C ILE A 109 9.62 -11.11 -21.71
N GLU A 110 10.00 -11.06 -22.99
CA GLU A 110 10.95 -10.07 -23.48
C GLU A 110 10.39 -8.65 -23.38
N ASN A 111 9.14 -8.45 -23.82
CA ASN A 111 8.44 -7.17 -23.67
C ASN A 111 8.34 -6.74 -22.20
N LYS A 112 8.03 -7.66 -21.29
CA LYS A 112 7.96 -7.38 -19.84
C LYS A 112 9.33 -7.04 -19.26
N ARG A 113 10.40 -7.69 -19.73
CA ARG A 113 11.78 -7.36 -19.33
C ARG A 113 12.16 -5.93 -19.77
N LEU A 114 11.80 -5.54 -20.99
CA LEU A 114 12.00 -4.17 -21.49
C LEU A 114 11.17 -3.15 -20.68
N GLU A 115 9.92 -3.45 -20.39
CA GLU A 115 9.06 -2.59 -19.56
C GLU A 115 9.65 -2.39 -18.15
N ILE A 116 10.16 -3.46 -17.54
CA ILE A 116 10.81 -3.41 -16.23
C ILE A 116 12.10 -2.57 -16.29
N SER A 117 12.94 -2.73 -17.32
CA SER A 117 14.19 -1.97 -17.42
C SER A 117 13.92 -0.47 -17.61
N GLN A 118 12.94 -0.11 -18.43
CA GLN A 118 12.50 1.27 -18.62
C GLN A 118 11.94 1.88 -17.32
N ARG A 119 11.09 1.14 -16.60
CA ARG A 119 10.55 1.59 -15.30
C ARG A 119 11.65 1.79 -14.25
N LYS A 120 12.62 0.88 -14.18
CA LYS A 120 13.78 1.02 -13.27
C LYS A 120 14.58 2.28 -13.59
N LEU A 121 14.79 2.58 -14.86
CA LEU A 121 15.49 3.78 -15.30
C LEU A 121 14.69 5.05 -14.92
N ALA A 122 13.39 5.06 -15.17
CA ALA A 122 12.51 6.17 -14.80
C ALA A 122 12.50 6.40 -13.27
N LEU A 123 12.47 5.33 -12.47
CA LEU A 123 12.56 5.43 -11.01
C LEU A 123 13.91 6.01 -10.58
N LYS A 124 15.03 5.54 -11.13
CA LYS A 124 16.37 6.09 -10.84
C LYS A 124 16.45 7.59 -11.14
N ARG A 125 15.88 8.03 -12.26
CA ARG A 125 15.78 9.46 -12.60
C ARG A 125 14.97 10.22 -11.53
N ARG A 126 13.77 9.76 -11.19
CA ARG A 126 12.95 10.38 -10.14
C ARG A 126 13.64 10.45 -8.79
N TYR A 127 14.38 9.41 -8.40
CA TYR A 127 15.17 9.43 -7.16
C TYR A 127 16.28 10.49 -7.24
N SER A 128 17.02 10.56 -8.35
CA SER A 128 18.04 11.58 -8.58
C SER A 128 17.46 12.99 -8.55
N ASP A 129 16.31 13.20 -9.17
CA ASP A 129 15.63 14.50 -9.22
C ASP A 129 15.13 14.90 -7.82
N ALA A 130 14.54 13.96 -7.08
CA ALA A 130 14.07 14.19 -5.72
C ALA A 130 15.23 14.50 -4.76
N GLU A 131 16.36 13.80 -4.89
CA GLU A 131 17.56 14.07 -4.08
C GLU A 131 18.14 15.44 -4.42
N SER A 132 18.20 15.77 -5.71
CA SER A 132 18.68 17.08 -6.19
C SER A 132 17.77 18.22 -5.73
N ALA A 133 16.45 17.99 -5.70
CA ALA A 133 15.49 18.95 -5.17
C ALA A 133 15.61 19.13 -3.65
N LYS A 134 15.96 18.07 -2.92
CA LYS A 134 16.18 18.10 -1.46
C LYS A 134 17.55 18.63 -1.06
N TYR A 135 18.50 18.62 -1.99
CA TYR A 135 19.88 19.04 -1.73
C TYR A 135 19.91 20.45 -1.11
N GLN A 136 20.55 20.55 0.06
CA GLN A 136 20.71 21.79 0.84
C GLN A 136 19.42 22.48 1.32
N LEU A 137 18.24 21.88 1.18
CA LEU A 137 17.01 22.53 1.67
C LEU A 137 17.07 22.82 3.18
N VAL A 138 17.49 21.84 3.97
CA VAL A 138 17.58 21.96 5.43
C VAL A 138 18.60 23.02 5.84
N GLU A 139 19.75 23.07 5.15
CA GLU A 139 20.79 24.07 5.42
C GLU A 139 20.31 25.49 5.09
N ARG A 140 19.59 25.67 3.97
CA ARG A 140 19.00 26.95 3.58
C ARG A 140 17.91 27.39 4.55
N GLU A 141 17.04 26.46 4.95
CA GLU A 141 15.99 26.72 5.94
C GLU A 141 16.61 27.14 7.28
N ALA A 142 17.61 26.41 7.76
CA ALA A 142 18.33 26.76 8.98
C ALA A 142 19.01 28.13 8.89
N ALA A 143 19.62 28.45 7.74
CA ALA A 143 20.26 29.76 7.52
C ALA A 143 19.24 30.91 7.54
N ILE A 144 18.07 30.73 6.90
CA ILE A 144 16.99 31.72 6.90
C ILE A 144 16.45 31.92 8.33
N LEU A 145 16.17 30.82 9.04
CA LEU A 145 15.68 30.87 10.41
C LEU A 145 16.68 31.55 11.35
N ALA A 146 17.97 31.22 11.24
CA ALA A 146 19.02 31.86 12.01
C ALA A 146 19.11 33.37 11.71
N GLY A 147 18.97 33.77 10.43
CA GLY A 147 18.90 35.17 10.02
C GLY A 147 17.76 35.93 10.69
N VAL A 148 16.55 35.37 10.65
CA VAL A 148 15.35 35.95 11.28
C VAL A 148 15.53 36.04 12.80
N GLN A 149 15.99 34.97 13.45
CA GLN A 149 16.23 34.97 14.90
C GLN A 149 17.27 36.01 15.32
N ASN A 150 18.36 36.14 14.58
CA ASN A 150 19.41 37.12 14.86
C ASN A 150 18.90 38.56 14.66
N SER A 151 18.10 38.81 13.63
CA SER A 151 17.47 40.12 13.43
C SER A 151 16.54 40.47 14.58
N THR A 152 15.71 39.52 15.03
CA THR A 152 14.77 39.68 16.14
C THR A 152 15.50 39.99 17.45
N LYS A 153 16.55 39.23 17.77
CA LYS A 153 17.38 39.48 18.97
C LYS A 153 18.00 40.88 18.97
N ARG A 154 18.48 41.34 17.81
CA ARG A 154 19.07 42.69 17.67
C ARG A 154 18.03 43.78 17.87
N THR A 155 16.86 43.66 17.24
CA THR A 155 15.78 44.64 17.37
C THR A 155 15.24 44.70 18.80
N ASP A 156 15.12 43.53 19.45
CA ASP A 156 14.66 43.42 20.84
C ASP A 156 15.63 44.10 21.80
N HIS A 157 16.93 43.82 21.67
CA HIS A 157 17.96 44.51 22.46
C HIS A 157 17.95 46.02 22.24
N LEU A 158 17.83 46.47 20.99
CA LEU A 158 17.76 47.90 20.67
C LEU A 158 16.52 48.55 21.31
N TRP A 159 15.37 47.89 21.22
CA TRP A 159 14.12 48.36 21.81
C TRP A 159 14.24 48.50 23.32
N HIS A 160 14.75 47.48 24.01
CA HIS A 160 14.98 47.52 25.45
C HIS A 160 15.96 48.63 25.87
N SER A 161 17.07 48.78 25.14
CA SER A 161 18.05 49.84 25.43
C SER A 161 17.45 51.23 25.26
N GLN A 162 16.71 51.47 24.17
CA GLN A 162 16.06 52.75 23.91
C GLN A 162 14.93 53.02 24.92
N HIS A 163 14.17 51.99 25.28
CA HIS A 163 13.14 52.07 26.30
C HIS A 163 13.74 52.47 27.66
N SER A 164 14.83 51.83 28.10
CA SER A 164 15.51 52.17 29.36
C SER A 164 15.96 53.62 29.38
N LYS A 165 16.64 54.09 28.33
CA LYS A 165 17.09 55.48 28.21
C LYS A 165 15.93 56.48 28.25
N THR A 166 14.83 56.14 27.57
CA THR A 166 13.62 56.98 27.55
C THR A 166 12.96 57.02 28.93
N ALA A 167 12.90 55.88 29.62
CA ALA A 167 12.37 55.80 30.98
C ALA A 167 13.24 56.62 31.95
N GLU A 168 14.57 56.50 31.89
CA GLU A 168 15.51 57.28 32.70
C GLU A 168 15.36 58.79 32.47
N ALA A 169 15.30 59.23 31.20
CA ALA A 169 15.08 60.63 30.86
C ALA A 169 13.74 61.14 31.38
N ARG A 170 12.66 60.35 31.25
CA ARG A 170 11.35 60.70 31.81
C ARG A 170 11.37 60.78 33.32
N ILE A 171 12.02 59.84 34.01
CA ILE A 171 12.17 59.86 35.46
C ILE A 171 12.89 61.14 35.89
N PHE A 172 13.99 61.50 35.22
CA PHE A 172 14.71 62.74 35.49
C PHE A 172 13.81 63.97 35.30
N LEU A 173 13.15 64.11 34.15
CA LEU A 173 12.26 65.24 33.88
C LEU A 173 11.10 65.32 34.87
N CYS A 174 10.50 64.18 35.25
CA CYS A 174 9.45 64.13 36.25
C CYS A 174 9.95 64.58 37.63
N ARG A 175 11.19 64.22 38.01
CA ARG A 175 11.79 64.68 39.27
C ARG A 175 12.04 66.18 39.26
N GLU A 176 12.59 66.73 38.18
CA GLU A 176 12.81 68.17 38.05
C GLU A 176 11.50 68.95 38.04
N ALA A 177 10.50 68.48 37.29
CA ALA A 177 9.17 69.08 37.30
C ALA A 177 8.55 69.03 38.71
N ALA A 178 8.61 67.86 39.38
CA ALA A 178 8.12 67.71 40.75
C ALA A 178 8.82 68.68 41.71
N ASN A 179 10.13 68.88 41.58
CA ASN A 179 10.89 69.85 42.38
C ASN A 179 10.41 71.30 42.13
N ILE A 180 10.26 71.70 40.86
CA ILE A 180 9.77 73.05 40.48
C ILE A 180 8.36 73.31 41.02
N TYR A 181 7.47 72.31 40.96
CA TYR A 181 6.12 72.43 41.49
C TYR A 181 6.05 72.22 43.02
N GLY A 182 7.18 72.00 43.70
CA GLY A 182 7.24 71.86 45.15
C GLY A 182 6.56 70.60 45.67
N LEU A 183 6.74 69.45 44.98
CA LEU A 183 6.31 68.15 45.47
C LEU A 183 7.05 67.83 46.77
N CYS A 184 6.31 67.68 47.87
CA CYS A 184 6.87 67.32 49.17
C CYS A 184 6.02 66.24 49.84
N GLN A 185 6.66 65.49 50.72
CA GLN A 185 6.00 64.52 51.57
C GLN A 185 5.77 65.15 52.94
N VAL A 186 4.51 65.18 53.37
CA VAL A 186 4.11 65.76 54.65
C VAL A 186 3.45 64.67 55.48
N ALA A 187 3.93 64.47 56.71
CA ALA A 187 3.25 63.61 57.68
C ALA A 187 2.05 64.36 58.26
N LYS A 188 0.83 63.91 57.96
CA LYS A 188 -0.40 64.45 58.54
C LYS A 188 -0.99 63.42 59.49
N LYS A 189 -1.38 63.86 60.69
CA LYS A 189 -2.05 63.00 61.66
C LYS A 189 -3.51 62.81 61.23
N LYS A 190 -3.90 61.57 60.94
CA LYS A 190 -5.27 61.20 60.56
C LYS A 190 -5.70 60.05 61.45
N ASN A 191 -6.80 60.23 62.19
CA ASN A 191 -7.34 59.22 63.12
C ASN A 191 -6.34 58.68 64.16
N GLY A 192 -5.41 59.52 64.64
CA GLY A 192 -4.43 59.13 65.65
C GLY A 192 -3.11 58.59 65.10
N GLU A 193 -3.07 58.14 63.85
CA GLU A 193 -1.87 57.64 63.16
C GLU A 193 -1.22 58.72 62.27
N PHE A 194 0.10 58.68 62.15
CA PHE A 194 0.82 59.52 61.20
C PHE A 194 0.78 58.87 59.81
N LYS A 195 0.09 59.52 58.86
CA LYS A 195 0.04 59.08 57.47
C LYS A 195 0.81 60.06 56.60
N GLU A 196 1.75 59.52 55.83
CA GLU A 196 2.50 60.30 54.85
C GLU A 196 1.59 60.65 53.67
N THR A 197 1.47 61.95 53.37
CA THR A 197 0.67 62.47 52.26
C THR A 197 1.56 63.33 51.36
N TYR A 198 1.55 63.07 50.06
CA TYR A 198 2.27 63.90 49.09
C TYR A 198 1.47 65.16 48.75
N CYS A 199 2.13 66.31 48.66
CA CYS A 199 1.53 67.60 48.32
C CYS A 199 2.33 68.28 47.20
N ILE A 200 1.67 68.99 46.28
CA ILE A 200 2.28 69.82 45.23
C ILE A 200 1.81 71.25 45.44
N GLY A 201 2.73 72.22 45.57
CA GLY A 201 2.38 73.63 45.79
C GLY A 201 1.45 73.86 47.00
N GLY A 202 1.51 72.99 48.02
CA GLY A 202 0.62 73.03 49.20
C GLY A 202 -0.72 72.28 49.06
N VAL A 203 -1.07 71.80 47.87
CA VAL A 203 -2.29 71.00 47.63
C VAL A 203 -1.99 69.51 47.78
N SER A 204 -2.75 68.80 48.61
CA SER A 204 -2.55 67.36 48.83
C SER A 204 -2.99 66.53 47.62
N ILE A 205 -2.12 65.64 47.15
CA ILE A 205 -2.43 64.65 46.12
C ILE A 205 -3.21 63.50 46.77
N CYS A 206 -4.32 63.11 46.15
CA CYS A 206 -5.07 61.94 46.57
C CYS A 206 -4.26 60.67 46.30
N ASN A 207 -4.07 59.84 47.32
CA ASN A 207 -3.50 58.51 47.14
C ASN A 207 -4.51 57.63 46.39
N LEU A 208 -4.14 57.09 45.23
CA LEU A 208 -5.01 56.23 44.41
C LEU A 208 -5.46 54.97 45.17
N LYS A 209 -4.67 54.49 46.14
CA LYS A 209 -5.07 53.37 47.01
C LYS A 209 -6.25 53.74 47.93
N ASP A 210 -6.32 54.99 48.38
CA ASP A 210 -7.40 55.50 49.23
C ASP A 210 -8.66 55.81 48.43
N MET A 211 -8.54 55.99 47.10
CA MET A 211 -9.69 56.23 46.22
C MET A 211 -10.51 54.97 45.96
N ASN A 212 -9.88 53.80 46.00
CA ASN A 212 -10.55 52.51 45.76
C ASN A 212 -10.94 51.79 47.07
N GLY A 213 -10.74 52.41 48.22
CA GLY A 213 -10.98 51.84 49.55
C GLY A 213 -12.12 52.53 50.29
N LYS A 214 -13.37 52.17 49.96
CA LYS A 214 -14.54 52.25 50.84
C LYS A 214 -15.44 51.03 50.58
N LEU A 215 -15.17 49.96 51.31
CA LEU A 215 -16.18 49.07 51.89
C LEU A 215 -15.92 49.07 53.40
#